data_AF-U2SQV1-F1
#
_entry.id   AF-U2SQV1-F1
#
_cell.length_a   1.000
_cell.length_b   1.000
_cell.length_c   1.000
_cell.angle_alpha   90.00
_cell.angle_beta   90.00
_cell.angle_gamma   90.00
#
_symmetry.space_group_name_H-M   'P 1'
#
loop_
_entity.id
_entity.type
_entity.pdbx_description
1 polymer ?
#
loop_
_entity_poly.entity_id
_entity_poly.type
_entity_poly.pdbx_seq_one_letter_code
_entity_poly.pdbx_strand_id
1 'polypeptide(L)'
;MGQRLSSFFGNIGMGGTYGEMELSLNGVKGSVRNGYSILTALKSSSTLGYGFQWSNTFENEYMDYNNYKGAIRSKVESLFRWTYELRRNWAFSPEISVKAEKYFSINEKNYTFEAVVAPYIMYSQNVTDKFRVYAKAVPAYRVDKSRYGEASESRSKFAGYAKLGVEYIF
;
A
#
# COMPACT_ATOMS: atom_id res chain seq x y z
N MET A 1 0.87 -1.26 -6.15
CA MET A 1 2.27 -0.87 -5.94
C MET A 1 3.19 -2.06 -6.16
N GLY A 2 4.11 -1.95 -7.13
CA GLY A 2 5.21 -2.91 -7.28
C GLY A 2 6.17 -2.76 -6.09
N GLN A 3 6.26 -3.79 -5.26
CA GLN A 3 7.24 -3.82 -4.17
C GLN A 3 8.62 -4.01 -4.79
N ARG A 4 9.39 -2.93 -4.98
CA ARG A 4 10.82 -3.03 -5.25
C ARG A 4 11.51 -3.37 -3.93
N LEU A 5 11.68 -4.65 -3.67
CA LEU A 5 12.60 -5.12 -2.64
C LEU A 5 14.02 -4.97 -3.21
N SER A 6 14.91 -4.30 -2.50
CA SER A 6 16.29 -4.05 -2.96
C SER A 6 17.02 -5.36 -3.23
N SER A 7 17.91 -5.35 -4.23
CA SER A 7 18.78 -6.47 -4.60
C SER A 7 19.62 -6.93 -3.40
N PHE A 8 19.18 -8.00 -2.72
CA PHE A 8 19.87 -8.71 -1.63
C PHE A 8 20.15 -7.98 -0.32
N PHE A 9 19.49 -6.85 -0.05
CA PHE A 9 19.90 -5.87 0.97
C PHE A 9 21.18 -5.07 0.63
N GLY A 10 21.68 -5.15 -0.60
CA GLY A 10 22.78 -4.33 -1.10
C GLY A 10 22.49 -2.83 -1.22
N ASN A 11 21.33 -2.37 -0.77
CA ASN A 11 20.95 -0.94 -0.78
C ASN A 11 20.17 -0.53 0.48
N ILE A 12 20.40 -1.17 1.63
CA ILE A 12 19.91 -0.62 2.92
C ILE A 12 20.59 0.74 3.24
N GLY A 13 21.72 1.06 2.59
CA GLY A 13 22.54 2.24 2.88
C GLY A 13 22.49 3.40 1.88
N MET A 14 22.00 3.22 0.65
CA MET A 14 21.86 4.36 -0.28
C MET A 14 20.53 5.06 0.00
N GLY A 15 20.56 5.92 1.02
CA GLY A 15 19.45 6.82 1.33
C GLY A 15 19.01 7.56 0.06
N GLY A 16 17.69 7.73 -0.09
CA GLY A 16 17.13 8.32 -1.29
C GLY A 16 15.62 8.37 -1.22
N THR A 17 15.05 9.45 -1.75
CA THR A 17 13.61 9.65 -1.90
C THR A 17 13.26 9.54 -3.37
N TYR A 18 12.34 8.65 -3.67
CA TYR A 18 11.82 8.42 -5.01
C TYR A 18 10.37 8.91 -5.04
N GLY A 19 10.04 9.72 -6.04
CA GLY A 19 8.68 10.14 -6.33
C GLY A 19 8.20 9.50 -7.63
N GLU A 20 6.98 8.98 -7.65
CA GLU A 20 6.30 8.49 -8.85
C GLU A 20 4.96 9.21 -8.94
N MET A 21 4.67 9.79 -10.10
CA MET A 21 3.36 10.33 -10.42
C MET A 21 2.71 9.42 -11.45
N GLU A 22 1.52 8.93 -11.14
CA GLU A 22 0.71 8.09 -12.02
C GLU A 22 -0.57 8.84 -12.37
N LEU A 23 -0.90 8.89 -13.67
CA LEU A 23 -2.19 9.35 -14.17
C LEU A 23 -2.85 8.16 -14.87
N SER A 24 -4.01 7.76 -14.36
CA SER A 24 -4.77 6.62 -14.85
C SER A 24 -6.16 7.09 -15.29
N LEU A 25 -6.47 6.91 -16.58
CA LEU A 25 -7.77 7.21 -17.17
C LEU A 25 -8.55 5.90 -17.32
N ASN A 26 -9.61 5.74 -16.53
CA ASN A 26 -10.43 4.53 -16.55
C ASN A 26 -11.78 4.83 -17.18
N GLY A 27 -12.06 4.17 -18.31
CA GLY A 27 -13.41 4.14 -18.90
C GLY A 27 -14.11 2.85 -18.48
N VAL A 28 -15.23 2.94 -17.77
CA VAL A 28 -16.04 1.77 -17.42
C VAL A 28 -17.23 1.74 -18.36
N LYS A 29 -17.26 0.73 -19.25
CA LYS A 29 -18.37 0.48 -20.18
C LYS A 29 -18.99 -0.87 -19.85
N GLY A 30 -20.09 -0.87 -19.11
CA GLY A 30 -20.81 -2.07 -18.71
C GLY A 30 -22.28 -1.79 -18.40
N SER A 31 -23.12 -2.83 -18.46
CA SER A 31 -24.58 -2.78 -18.29
C SER A 31 -25.05 -2.19 -16.95
N VAL A 32 -24.16 -2.04 -15.96
CA VAL A 32 -24.44 -1.51 -14.61
C VAL A 32 -23.58 -0.28 -14.27
N ARG A 33 -22.55 0.05 -15.07
CA ARG A 33 -21.64 1.18 -14.84
C ARG A 33 -21.25 1.78 -16.19
N ASN A 34 -21.81 2.95 -16.52
CA ASN A 34 -21.39 3.75 -17.66
C ASN A 34 -20.83 5.08 -17.14
N GLY A 35 -19.57 5.34 -17.46
CA GLY A 35 -18.93 6.64 -17.21
C GLY A 35 -17.41 6.54 -17.14
N TYR A 36 -16.78 7.56 -16.58
CA TYR A 36 -15.33 7.72 -16.55
C TYR A 36 -14.82 8.00 -15.14
N SER A 37 -13.58 7.59 -14.88
CA SER A 37 -12.83 8.08 -13.74
C SER A 37 -11.41 8.49 -14.11
N ILE A 38 -10.94 9.53 -13.45
CA ILE A 38 -9.59 10.07 -13.59
C ILE A 38 -8.91 9.90 -12.25
N LEU A 39 -7.95 9.00 -12.18
CA LEU A 39 -7.13 8.77 -10.99
C LEU A 39 -5.77 9.45 -11.18
N THR A 40 -5.42 10.30 -10.23
CA THR A 40 -4.07 10.82 -10.06
C THR A 40 -3.49 10.18 -8.80
N ALA A 41 -2.29 9.61 -8.89
CA ALA A 41 -1.59 9.06 -7.75
C ALA A 41 -0.20 9.67 -7.65
N LEU A 42 0.13 10.25 -6.51
CA LEU A 42 1.47 10.65 -6.15
C LEU A 42 2.00 9.69 -5.10
N LYS A 43 3.03 8.93 -5.46
CA LYS A 43 3.70 7.98 -4.58
C LYS A 43 5.06 8.56 -4.23
N SER A 44 5.41 8.56 -2.96
CA SER A 44 6.76 8.85 -2.50
C SER A 44 7.28 7.67 -1.71
N SER A 45 8.57 7.38 -1.83
CA SER A 45 9.24 6.34 -1.05
C SER A 45 10.64 6.78 -0.70
N SER A 46 10.93 6.85 0.60
CA SER A 46 12.20 7.26 1.15
C SER A 46 12.86 6.09 1.87
N THR A 47 14.13 5.84 1.55
CA THR A 47 14.99 4.97 2.36
C THR A 47 15.76 5.85 3.32
N LEU A 48 15.51 5.69 4.62
CA LEU A 48 16.03 6.55 5.68
C LEU A 48 17.35 6.03 6.28
N GLY A 49 17.92 4.96 5.71
CA GLY A 49 19.09 4.26 6.24
C GLY A 49 18.74 3.29 7.36
N TYR A 50 19.71 2.46 7.77
CA TYR A 50 19.57 1.49 8.87
C TYR A 50 18.35 0.56 8.78
N GLY A 51 17.89 0.27 7.56
CA GLY A 51 16.75 -0.60 7.29
C GLY A 51 15.39 0.09 7.31
N PHE A 52 15.33 1.40 7.58
CA PHE A 52 14.08 2.17 7.58
C PHE A 52 13.66 2.58 6.18
N GLN A 53 12.39 2.33 5.90
CA GLN A 53 11.71 2.68 4.66
C GLN A 53 10.39 3.36 5.02
N TRP A 54 10.13 4.50 4.40
CA TRP A 54 8.90 5.23 4.57
C TRP A 54 8.30 5.55 3.20
N SER A 55 7.10 5.06 2.95
CA SER A 55 6.40 5.27 1.68
C SER A 55 5.07 5.96 1.94
N ASN A 56 4.71 6.92 1.10
CA ASN A 56 3.43 7.59 1.13
C ASN A 56 2.79 7.53 -0.25
N THR A 57 1.47 7.48 -0.27
CA THR A 57 0.64 7.38 -1.46
C THR A 57 -0.49 8.36 -1.28
N PHE A 58 -0.60 9.30 -2.19
CA PHE A 58 -1.74 10.18 -2.29
C PHE A 58 -2.46 9.86 -3.59
N GLU A 59 -3.67 9.35 -3.50
CA GLU A 59 -4.54 9.04 -4.64
C GLU A 59 -5.72 10.01 -4.61
N ASN A 60 -5.97 10.69 -5.72
CA ASN A 60 -7.16 11.48 -5.95
C ASN A 60 -7.87 10.97 -7.20
N GLU A 61 -9.08 10.45 -7.04
CA GLU A 61 -9.89 9.93 -8.12
C GLU A 61 -11.14 10.79 -8.30
N TYR A 62 -11.27 11.40 -9.46
CA TYR A 62 -12.55 11.95 -9.92
C TYR A 62 -13.36 10.84 -10.56
N MET A 63 -14.60 10.67 -10.15
CA MET A 63 -15.51 9.65 -10.67
C MET A 63 -16.78 10.32 -11.19
N ASP A 64 -17.19 9.93 -12.39
CA ASP A 64 -18.45 10.39 -12.99
C ASP A 64 -19.17 9.19 -13.61
N TYR A 65 -19.78 8.38 -12.75
CA TYR A 65 -20.65 7.26 -13.11
C TYR A 65 -21.67 6.96 -12.00
N ASN A 66 -22.89 6.55 -12.38
CA ASN A 66 -23.99 6.16 -11.48
C ASN A 66 -24.28 7.18 -10.34
N ASN A 67 -24.33 6.70 -9.08
CA ASN A 67 -24.59 7.48 -7.86
C ASN A 67 -23.38 8.31 -7.40
N TYR A 68 -22.24 8.21 -8.09
CA TYR A 68 -21.01 8.96 -7.80
C TYR A 68 -20.79 10.09 -8.81
N LYS A 69 -21.84 10.59 -9.45
CA LYS A 69 -21.78 11.66 -10.45
C LYS A 69 -21.09 12.91 -9.88
N GLY A 70 -19.85 13.18 -10.31
CA GLY A 70 -19.03 14.27 -9.81
C GLY A 70 -18.39 14.05 -8.43
N ALA A 71 -18.27 12.80 -7.98
CA ALA A 71 -17.63 12.47 -6.71
C ALA A 71 -16.10 12.53 -6.82
N ILE A 72 -15.46 13.07 -5.79
CA ILE A 72 -14.00 13.03 -5.65
C ILE A 72 -13.66 12.08 -4.51
N ARG A 73 -12.83 11.06 -4.76
CA ARG A 73 -12.23 10.24 -3.70
C ARG A 73 -10.80 10.68 -3.48
N SER A 74 -10.49 11.11 -2.26
CA SER A 74 -9.11 11.30 -1.82
C SER A 74 -8.71 10.15 -0.90
N LYS A 75 -7.54 9.60 -1.14
CA LYS A 75 -6.98 8.48 -0.39
C LYS A 75 -5.52 8.77 -0.08
N VAL A 76 -5.16 8.56 1.18
CA VAL A 76 -3.78 8.66 1.67
C VAL A 76 -3.41 7.32 2.25
N GLU A 77 -2.31 6.72 1.79
CA GLU A 77 -1.70 5.56 2.41
C GLU A 77 -0.27 5.92 2.82
N SER A 78 0.09 5.65 4.07
CA SER A 78 1.45 5.77 4.59
C SER A 78 1.90 4.40 5.08
N LEU A 79 3.12 4.01 4.75
CA LEU A 79 3.71 2.74 5.12
C LEU A 79 5.10 3.00 5.67
N PHE A 80 5.28 2.68 6.94
CA PHE A 80 6.56 2.73 7.62
C PHE A 80 7.02 1.31 7.90
N ARG A 81 8.23 0.99 7.43
CA ARG A 81 8.82 -0.34 7.58
C ARG A 81 10.23 -0.18 8.11
N TRP A 82 10.58 -1.02 9.06
CA TRP A 82 11.97 -1.23 9.43
C TRP A 82 12.35 -2.64 9.05
N THR A 83 13.54 -2.86 8.51
CA THR A 83 14.00 -4.19 8.12
C THR A 83 15.37 -4.46 8.71
N TYR A 84 15.46 -5.54 9.50
CA TYR A 84 16.67 -6.02 10.12
C TYR A 84 17.02 -7.40 9.57
N GLU A 85 18.23 -7.54 9.03
CA GLU A 85 18.74 -8.80 8.52
C GLU A 85 19.13 -9.72 9.67
N LEU A 86 18.48 -10.89 9.76
CA LEU A 86 18.78 -11.88 10.79
C LEU A 86 19.89 -12.82 10.33
N ARG A 87 19.77 -13.34 9.11
CA ARG A 87 20.70 -14.27 8.46
C ARG A 87 20.67 -14.04 6.95
N ARG A 88 21.59 -14.70 6.22
CA ARG A 88 21.79 -14.57 4.77
C ARG A 88 20.51 -14.51 3.91
N ASN A 89 19.46 -15.24 4.29
CA ASN A 89 18.19 -15.28 3.55
C ASN A 89 16.98 -14.84 4.39
N TRP A 90 17.16 -14.42 5.64
CA TRP A 90 16.06 -14.13 6.57
C TRP A 90 16.17 -12.72 7.12
N ALA A 91 15.04 -12.02 7.16
CA ALA A 91 14.95 -10.70 7.77
C ALA A 91 13.68 -10.55 8.60
N PHE A 92 13.80 -9.77 9.67
CA PHE A 92 12.67 -9.27 10.44
C PHE A 92 12.28 -7.90 9.91
N SER A 93 11.00 -7.69 9.63
CA SER A 93 10.51 -6.50 8.94
C SER A 93 9.16 -6.02 9.49
N PRO A 94 9.14 -5.42 10.69
CA PRO A 94 7.93 -4.82 11.20
C PRO A 94 7.48 -3.67 10.31
N GLU A 95 6.18 -3.65 10.04
CA GLU A 95 5.51 -2.70 9.18
C GLU A 95 4.31 -2.09 9.90
N ILE A 96 4.18 -0.78 9.78
CA ILE A 96 3.00 -0.02 10.16
C ILE A 96 2.46 0.60 8.88
N SER A 97 1.21 0.33 8.56
CA SER A 97 0.51 0.94 7.44
C SER A 97 -0.72 1.67 7.93
N VAL A 98 -0.89 2.91 7.51
CA VAL A 98 -2.05 3.73 7.81
C VAL A 98 -2.66 4.16 6.49
N LYS A 99 -3.95 3.98 6.36
CA LYS A 99 -4.73 4.28 5.18
C LYS A 99 -5.94 5.10 5.58
N ALA A 100 -6.12 6.23 4.94
CA ALA A 100 -7.28 7.09 5.13
C ALA A 100 -7.92 7.37 3.77
N GLU A 101 -9.19 7.02 3.61
CA GLU A 101 -9.99 7.30 2.43
C GLU A 101 -11.15 8.22 2.80
N LYS A 102 -11.40 9.22 1.95
CA LYS A 102 -12.54 10.13 2.07
C LYS A 102 -13.19 10.33 0.72
N TYR A 103 -14.50 10.17 0.69
CA TYR A 103 -15.32 10.45 -0.48
C TYR A 103 -15.97 11.82 -0.28
N PHE A 104 -15.77 12.69 -1.26
CA PHE A 104 -16.42 13.98 -1.40
C PHE A 104 -17.51 13.79 -2.46
N SER A 105 -18.64 13.22 -2.05
CA SER A 105 -19.87 13.18 -2.84
C SER A 105 -21.05 13.62 -1.98
N ILE A 106 -22.10 14.11 -2.64
CA ILE A 106 -23.21 14.90 -2.10
C ILE A 106 -23.88 14.22 -0.87
N ASN A 107 -23.99 14.99 0.23
CA ASN A 107 -24.73 14.75 1.48
C ASN A 107 -24.22 13.75 2.55
N GLU A 108 -23.21 12.90 2.30
CA GLU A 108 -22.74 11.96 3.34
C GLU A 108 -21.24 12.07 3.63
N LYS A 109 -20.90 12.27 4.91
CA LYS A 109 -19.51 12.31 5.41
C LYS A 109 -18.95 10.90 5.51
N ASN A 110 -18.55 10.33 4.37
CA ASN A 110 -18.00 8.98 4.31
C ASN A 110 -16.48 9.00 4.46
N TYR A 111 -15.99 8.51 5.60
CA TYR A 111 -14.57 8.45 5.95
C TYR A 111 -14.22 7.03 6.39
N THR A 112 -13.14 6.48 5.82
CA THR A 112 -12.59 5.19 6.24
C THR A 112 -11.13 5.39 6.64
N PHE A 113 -10.77 4.82 7.77
CA PHE A 113 -9.43 4.77 8.31
C PHE A 113 -9.07 3.31 8.61
N GLU A 114 -7.96 2.85 8.07
CA GLU A 114 -7.41 1.53 8.32
C GLU A 114 -5.99 1.72 8.84
N ALA A 115 -5.67 1.08 9.96
CA ALA A 115 -4.32 0.99 10.49
C ALA A 115 -3.94 -0.48 10.68
N VAL A 116 -2.78 -0.86 10.16
CA VAL A 116 -2.26 -2.21 10.20
C VAL A 116 -0.87 -2.19 10.83
N VAL A 117 -0.63 -3.10 11.76
CA VAL A 117 0.69 -3.36 12.33
C VAL A 117 1.01 -4.84 12.14
N ALA A 118 2.14 -5.14 11.52
CA ALA A 118 2.52 -6.50 11.18
C ALA A 118 4.04 -6.71 11.36
N PRO A 119 4.47 -7.56 12.30
CA PRO A 119 5.88 -7.86 12.54
C PRO A 119 6.41 -8.91 11.54
N TYR A 120 6.61 -8.56 10.26
CA TYR A 120 6.91 -9.57 9.23
C TYR A 120 8.21 -10.33 9.46
N ILE A 121 8.17 -11.64 9.23
CA ILE A 121 9.37 -12.44 8.95
C ILE A 121 9.42 -12.63 7.44
N MET A 122 10.55 -12.29 6.85
CA MET A 122 10.79 -12.37 5.41
C MET A 122 11.87 -13.38 5.11
N TYR A 123 11.66 -14.16 4.05
CA TYR A 123 12.65 -15.01 3.43
C TYR A 123 12.93 -14.49 2.01
N SER A 124 14.18 -14.47 1.61
CA SER A 124 14.58 -14.04 0.27
C SER A 124 15.82 -14.80 -0.17
N GLN A 125 15.74 -15.48 -1.32
CA GLN A 125 16.85 -16.22 -1.89
C GLN A 125 17.00 -15.94 -3.39
N ASN A 126 18.23 -15.70 -3.81
CA ASN A 126 18.61 -15.71 -5.23
C ASN A 126 18.72 -17.15 -5.70
N VAL A 127 17.91 -17.52 -6.68
CA VAL A 127 18.07 -18.79 -7.41
C VAL A 127 19.11 -18.60 -8.52
N THR A 128 19.18 -17.39 -9.09
CA THR A 128 20.17 -16.99 -10.10
C THR A 128 20.42 -15.49 -9.93
N ASP A 129 21.49 -14.94 -10.52
CA ASP A 129 21.80 -13.50 -10.45
C ASP A 129 20.66 -12.60 -10.96
N LYS A 130 19.74 -13.16 -11.77
CA LYS A 130 18.58 -12.46 -12.34
C LYS A 130 17.24 -12.90 -11.74
N PHE A 131 17.22 -13.86 -10.83
CA PHE A 131 15.97 -14.46 -10.35
C PHE A 131 15.98 -14.66 -8.84
N ARG A 132 14.97 -14.08 -8.20
CA ARG A 132 14.79 -14.14 -6.76
C ARG A 132 13.42 -14.69 -6.39
N VAL A 133 13.40 -15.54 -5.38
CA VAL A 133 12.17 -15.96 -4.69
C VAL A 133 12.13 -15.27 -3.34
N TYR A 134 10.95 -14.79 -2.95
CA TYR A 134 10.72 -14.20 -1.65
C TYR A 134 9.42 -14.69 -1.02
N ALA A 135 9.42 -14.74 0.31
CA ALA A 135 8.26 -15.05 1.12
C ALA A 135 8.18 -14.04 2.28
N LYS A 136 6.97 -13.71 2.70
CA LYS A 136 6.72 -13.03 3.98
C LYS A 136 5.52 -13.66 4.66
N ALA A 137 5.60 -13.89 5.97
CA ALA A 137 4.51 -14.48 6.74
C ALA A 137 4.49 -13.98 8.17
N VAL A 138 3.30 -13.67 8.70
CA VAL A 138 3.02 -13.41 10.14
C VAL A 138 1.56 -13.09 10.40
N PRO A 139 1.13 -13.11 11.67
CA PRO A 139 -0.04 -12.34 12.07
C PRO A 139 0.11 -10.84 11.81
N ALA A 140 -0.96 -10.23 11.32
CA ALA A 140 -1.16 -8.80 11.21
C ALA A 140 -2.33 -8.39 12.10
N TYR A 141 -2.16 -7.31 12.84
CA TYR A 141 -3.24 -6.66 13.57
C TYR A 141 -3.76 -5.49 12.75
N ARG A 142 -5.07 -5.48 12.49
CA ARG A 142 -5.75 -4.44 11.71
C ARG A 142 -6.84 -3.78 12.54
N VAL A 143 -6.91 -2.46 12.43
CA VAL A 143 -7.97 -1.63 13.00
C VAL A 143 -8.60 -0.84 11.87
N ASP A 144 -9.87 -1.11 11.62
CA ASP A 144 -10.68 -0.44 10.62
C ASP A 144 -11.72 0.42 11.33
N LYS A 145 -11.72 1.73 11.05
CA LYS A 145 -12.75 2.67 11.47
C LYS A 145 -13.40 3.24 10.22
N SER A 146 -14.70 3.06 10.09
CA SER A 146 -15.45 3.68 9.00
C SER A 146 -16.62 4.46 9.57
N ARG A 147 -16.90 5.61 8.98
CA ARG A 147 -18.07 6.42 9.27
C ARG A 147 -18.83 6.60 7.98
N TYR A 148 -20.11 6.23 8.01
CA TYR A 148 -21.07 6.43 6.93
C TYR A 148 -22.25 7.22 7.49
N GLY A 149 -22.35 8.50 7.14
CA GLY A 149 -23.35 9.41 7.74
C GLY A 149 -23.22 9.53 9.27
N GLU A 150 -24.27 9.16 10.00
CA GLU A 150 -24.31 9.15 11.48
C GLU A 150 -23.78 7.84 12.09
N ALA A 151 -23.70 6.76 11.31
CA ALA A 151 -23.18 5.49 11.79
C ALA A 151 -21.65 5.47 11.79
N SER A 152 -21.07 5.05 12.92
CA SER A 152 -19.64 4.79 13.04
C SER A 152 -19.43 3.32 13.38
N GLU A 153 -18.60 2.65 12.60
CA GLU A 153 -18.16 1.29 12.88
C GLU A 153 -16.65 1.29 13.17
N SER A 154 -16.27 0.59 14.24
CA SER A 154 -14.87 0.32 14.58
C SER A 154 -14.73 -1.19 14.73
N ARG A 155 -13.84 -1.80 13.95
CA ARG A 155 -13.55 -3.24 14.02
C ARG A 155 -12.04 -3.43 14.16
N SER A 156 -11.64 -4.27 15.10
CA SER A 156 -10.28 -4.78 15.20
C SER A 156 -10.26 -6.26 14.83
N LYS A 157 -9.24 -6.68 14.09
CA LYS A 157 -9.07 -8.08 13.67
C LYS A 157 -7.61 -8.46 13.72
N PHE A 158 -7.39 -9.72 14.07
CA PHE A 158 -6.10 -10.39 13.96
C PHE A 158 -6.20 -11.38 12.80
N ALA A 159 -5.30 -11.29 11.83
CA ALA A 159 -5.32 -12.14 10.64
C ALA A 159 -3.91 -12.62 10.29
N GLY A 160 -3.78 -13.89 9.90
CA GLY A 160 -2.54 -14.38 9.31
C GLY A 160 -2.38 -13.84 7.89
N TYR A 161 -1.26 -13.20 7.61
CA TYR A 161 -0.90 -12.76 6.27
C TYR A 161 0.34 -13.53 5.82
N ALA A 162 0.24 -14.15 4.64
CA ALA A 162 1.37 -14.75 3.95
C ALA A 162 1.39 -14.26 2.49
N LYS A 163 2.57 -13.94 1.98
CA LYS A 163 2.80 -13.62 0.57
C LYS A 163 4.03 -14.36 0.09
N LEU A 164 3.88 -15.00 -1.06
CA LEU A 164 4.95 -15.62 -1.82
C LEU A 164 5.08 -14.86 -3.14
N GLY A 165 6.30 -14.69 -3.62
CA GLY A 165 6.55 -14.01 -4.88
C GLY A 165 7.87 -14.39 -5.51
N VAL A 166 7.93 -14.14 -6.81
CA VAL A 166 9.11 -14.29 -7.65
C VAL A 166 9.41 -12.94 -8.28
N GLU A 167 10.68 -12.61 -8.43
CA GLU A 167 11.12 -11.34 -8.96
C GLU A 167 12.29 -11.53 -9.93
N TYR A 168 12.20 -10.85 -11.07
CA TYR A 168 13.24 -10.79 -12.06
C TYR A 168 14.06 -9.51 -11.85
N ILE A 169 15.37 -9.66 -11.67
CA ILE A 169 16.31 -8.57 -11.42
C ILE A 169 16.98 -8.23 -12.76
N PHE A 170 16.74 -6.99 -13.24
CA PHE A 170 17.36 -6.44 -14.45
C PHE A 170 18.75 -5.90 -14.18
#